data_AF-A0A369USR1-F1
#
_entry.id   AF-A0A369USR1-F1
#
_cell.length_a   1.000
_cell.length_b   1.000
_cell.length_c   1.000
_cell.angle_alpha   90.00
_cell.angle_beta   90.00
_cell.angle_gamma   90.00
#
_symmetry.space_group_name_H-M   'P 1'
#
loop_
_entity.id
_entity.type
_entity.pdbx_description
1 polymer ?
#
loop_
_entity_poly.entity_id
_entity_poly.type
_entity_poly.pdbx_seq_one_letter_code
_entity_poly.pdbx_strand_id
1 'polypeptide(L)'
;MALHSMPGQGGVLPWMGVVLFLVMAFAVPAMAMALAMRFSVISSPTMAQLYARRAAILAVAAPTIFTFAGVVLYMLGDPVSDVWSLVAFWGLVAVVVVRAGNRSPWPAQVHNSARPFSAKWRMAHGISALLILFLFLGLHLVNHLVGLIGSENHMAVMKAFRVIYRAGLVEPVIVGLFLFQVGSGLYFVGQYTRSPSDRFRTFQLVSGVYLAFYIIGHMNSVFIYARTYQRIDTGWNFAIGAPTGLIEDAWNIRLLPHYALGIFFVLSHLFAGARQVMLTHGAQAKLANRVMIGGALFAACIATAIMIGMCGGRL
;
A
#
# COMPACT_ATOMS: atom_id res chain seq x y z
N MET A 1 23.21 15.16 -26.81
CA MET A 1 24.48 14.46 -27.10
C MET A 1 24.16 12.98 -27.13
N ALA A 2 24.22 12.38 -28.32
CA ALA A 2 23.74 11.04 -28.59
C ALA A 2 24.66 9.98 -28.00
N LEU A 3 24.07 8.97 -27.35
CA LEU A 3 24.69 7.67 -27.14
C LEU A 3 23.73 6.61 -27.70
N HIS A 4 23.86 6.36 -28.99
CA HIS A 4 23.55 5.04 -29.54
C HIS A 4 24.65 4.09 -29.07
N SER A 5 24.29 3.12 -28.24
CA SER A 5 25.08 1.90 -28.03
C SER A 5 24.19 0.69 -28.30
N MET A 6 24.74 -0.19 -29.13
CA MET A 6 24.17 -1.38 -29.77
C MET A 6 23.43 -2.35 -28.82
N PRO A 7 22.46 -3.14 -29.34
CA PRO A 7 21.84 -4.25 -28.62
C PRO A 7 22.72 -5.51 -28.70
N GLY A 8 22.93 -6.17 -27.55
CA GLY A 8 23.46 -7.53 -27.48
C GLY A 8 24.78 -7.69 -26.72
N GLN A 9 24.69 -7.83 -25.39
CA GLN A 9 25.56 -8.63 -24.52
C GLN A 9 25.09 -8.49 -23.05
N GLY A 10 23.90 -9.01 -22.74
CA GLY A 10 23.40 -9.07 -21.37
C GLY A 10 24.03 -10.26 -20.64
N GLY A 11 25.19 -10.07 -20.01
CA GLY A 11 25.75 -11.08 -19.11
C GLY A 11 24.79 -11.41 -17.95
N VAL A 12 25.00 -12.56 -17.30
CA VAL A 12 24.19 -12.99 -16.13
C VAL A 12 24.27 -11.98 -14.97
N LEU A 13 25.38 -11.24 -14.87
CA LEU A 13 25.70 -10.34 -13.75
C LEU A 13 24.74 -9.12 -13.63
N PRO A 14 24.41 -8.37 -14.71
CA PRO A 14 23.34 -7.36 -14.69
C PRO A 14 21.99 -7.87 -14.18
N TRP A 15 21.57 -9.06 -14.61
CA TRP A 15 20.30 -9.66 -14.20
C TRP A 15 20.30 -10.07 -12.72
N MET A 16 21.42 -10.57 -12.21
CA MET A 16 21.57 -10.83 -10.77
C MET A 16 21.43 -9.55 -9.94
N GLY A 17 21.97 -8.42 -10.42
CA GLY A 17 21.80 -7.12 -9.80
C GLY A 17 20.33 -6.70 -9.73
N VAL A 18 19.60 -6.78 -10.84
CA VAL A 18 18.15 -6.45 -10.90
C VAL A 18 17.34 -7.32 -9.94
N VAL A 19 17.58 -8.64 -9.94
CA VAL A 19 16.89 -9.56 -9.02
C VAL A 19 17.19 -9.20 -7.56
N LEU A 20 18.44 -8.90 -7.22
CA LEU A 20 18.82 -8.50 -5.87
C LEU A 20 18.11 -7.21 -5.44
N PHE A 21 18.09 -6.17 -6.29
CA PHE A 21 17.39 -4.91 -5.99
C PHE A 21 15.89 -5.11 -5.82
N LEU A 22 15.27 -5.95 -6.65
CA LEU A 22 13.85 -6.30 -6.51
C LEU A 22 13.60 -7.05 -5.20
N VAL A 23 14.40 -8.05 -4.86
CA VAL A 23 14.30 -8.76 -3.58
C VAL A 23 14.42 -7.78 -2.41
N MET A 24 15.37 -6.85 -2.46
CA MET A 24 15.52 -5.82 -1.44
C MET A 24 14.29 -4.90 -1.34
N ALA A 25 13.66 -4.54 -2.47
CA ALA A 25 12.45 -3.71 -2.50
C ALA A 25 11.25 -4.35 -1.77
N PHE A 26 11.19 -5.69 -1.70
CA PHE A 26 10.22 -6.42 -0.87
C PHE A 26 10.73 -6.72 0.54
N ALA A 27 12.03 -6.97 0.70
CA ALA A 27 12.64 -7.28 2.00
C ALA A 27 12.57 -6.11 2.97
N VAL A 28 12.72 -4.87 2.50
CA VAL A 28 12.65 -3.66 3.35
C VAL A 28 11.27 -3.53 4.03
N PRO A 29 10.13 -3.55 3.31
CA PRO A 29 8.80 -3.59 3.92
C PRO A 29 8.60 -4.78 4.87
N ALA A 30 9.10 -5.97 4.52
CA ALA A 30 8.97 -7.15 5.36
C ALA A 30 9.75 -7.01 6.69
N MET A 31 10.99 -6.50 6.63
CA MET A 31 11.80 -6.22 7.81
C MET A 31 11.17 -5.11 8.67
N ALA A 32 10.67 -4.04 8.05
CA ALA A 32 9.99 -2.96 8.72
C ALA A 32 8.71 -3.45 9.45
N MET A 33 7.94 -4.36 8.83
CA MET A 33 6.79 -5.01 9.47
C MET A 33 7.23 -5.84 10.69
N ALA A 34 8.31 -6.63 10.57
CA ALA A 34 8.83 -7.43 11.69
C ALA A 34 9.29 -6.55 12.86
N LEU A 35 9.97 -5.43 12.58
CA LEU A 35 10.35 -4.43 13.57
C LEU A 35 9.12 -3.77 14.21
N ALA A 36 8.11 -3.40 13.42
CA ALA A 36 6.85 -2.86 13.93
C ALA A 36 6.17 -3.84 14.88
N MET A 37 6.12 -5.15 14.55
CA MET A 37 5.60 -6.19 15.43
C MET A 37 6.40 -6.33 16.72
N ARG A 38 7.74 -6.23 16.65
CA ARG A 38 8.62 -6.30 17.82
C ARG A 38 8.39 -5.13 18.77
N PHE A 39 8.27 -3.90 18.27
CA PHE A 39 8.06 -2.73 19.13
C PHE A 39 6.62 -2.63 19.64
N SER A 40 5.64 -3.22 18.95
CA SER A 40 4.22 -3.11 19.32
C SER A 40 3.82 -3.87 20.58
N VAL A 41 4.63 -4.83 21.04
CA VAL A 41 4.35 -5.60 22.28
C VAL A 41 4.88 -4.93 23.55
N ILE A 42 5.63 -3.82 23.44
CA ILE A 42 6.23 -3.14 24.59
C ILE A 42 5.13 -2.41 25.39
N SER A 43 4.92 -2.83 26.64
CA SER A 43 3.87 -2.29 27.51
C SER A 43 4.07 -0.81 27.90
N SER A 44 5.32 -0.45 28.19
CA SER A 44 5.71 0.88 28.67
C SER A 44 6.87 1.42 27.83
N PRO A 45 6.61 1.84 26.58
CA PRO A 45 7.67 2.26 25.67
C PRO A 45 8.29 3.58 26.10
N THR A 46 9.59 3.73 25.86
CA THR A 46 10.25 5.05 25.85
C THR A 46 9.82 5.84 24.60
N MET A 47 10.14 7.13 24.54
CA MET A 47 9.86 7.93 23.34
C MET A 47 10.60 7.44 22.10
N ALA A 48 11.86 7.05 22.26
CA ALA A 48 12.62 6.43 21.19
C ALA A 48 11.95 5.16 20.67
N GLN A 49 11.41 4.31 21.55
CA GLN A 49 10.70 3.09 21.16
C GLN A 49 9.36 3.38 20.46
N LEU A 50 8.61 4.38 20.90
CA LEU A 50 7.39 4.82 20.23
C LEU A 50 7.68 5.36 18.82
N TYR A 51 8.70 6.20 18.68
CA TYR A 51 9.10 6.74 17.39
C TYR A 51 9.69 5.66 16.48
N ALA A 52 10.48 4.74 17.01
CA ALA A 52 10.96 3.57 16.26
C ALA A 52 9.80 2.70 15.76
N ARG A 53 8.77 2.46 16.58
CA ARG A 53 7.54 1.77 16.16
C ARG A 53 6.86 2.49 15.00
N ARG A 54 6.66 3.80 15.11
CA ARG A 54 6.00 4.62 14.07
C ARG A 54 6.83 4.71 12.79
N ALA A 55 8.14 4.83 12.91
CA ALA A 55 9.07 4.81 11.78
C ALA A 55 9.04 3.45 11.08
N ALA A 56 9.03 2.33 11.82
CA ALA A 56 8.90 1.00 11.26
C ALA A 56 7.55 0.79 10.54
N ILE A 57 6.45 1.28 11.12
CA ILE A 57 5.12 1.27 10.46
C ILE A 57 5.16 2.08 9.15
N LEU A 58 5.76 3.27 9.18
CA LEU A 58 5.89 4.14 8.01
C LEU A 58 6.80 3.54 6.92
N ALA A 59 7.89 2.89 7.32
CA ALA A 59 8.86 2.26 6.42
C ALA A 59 8.27 1.10 5.61
N VAL A 60 7.19 0.48 6.07
CA VAL A 60 6.46 -0.51 5.26
C VAL A 60 5.84 0.14 4.02
N ALA A 61 5.42 1.40 4.13
CA ALA A 61 4.88 2.19 3.02
C ALA A 61 5.97 2.79 2.11
N ALA A 62 7.26 2.52 2.34
CA ALA A 62 8.35 3.10 1.55
C ALA A 62 8.19 2.93 0.02
N PRO A 63 7.80 1.76 -0.53
CA PRO A 63 7.63 1.61 -1.97
C PRO A 63 6.57 2.55 -2.54
N THR A 64 5.43 2.69 -1.84
CA THR A 64 4.35 3.54 -2.30
C THR A 64 4.61 5.03 -2.09
N ILE A 65 5.37 5.39 -1.05
CA ILE A 65 5.85 6.77 -0.86
C ILE A 65 6.81 7.14 -1.99
N PHE A 66 7.75 6.25 -2.32
CA PHE A 66 8.71 6.47 -3.40
C PHE A 66 8.02 6.65 -4.76
N THR A 67 7.08 5.77 -5.09
CA THR A 67 6.28 5.89 -6.32
C THR A 67 5.48 7.18 -6.36
N PHE A 68 4.77 7.53 -5.29
CA PHE A 68 3.97 8.75 -5.23
C PHE A 68 4.83 10.02 -5.38
N ALA A 69 5.94 10.10 -4.62
CA ALA A 69 6.86 11.22 -4.69
C ALA A 69 7.44 11.37 -6.10
N GLY A 70 7.83 10.27 -6.75
CA GLY A 70 8.31 10.28 -8.13
C GLY A 70 7.28 10.86 -9.10
N VAL A 71 6.02 10.41 -9.03
CA VAL A 71 4.96 10.94 -9.92
C VAL A 71 4.74 12.44 -9.71
N VAL A 72 4.73 12.90 -8.46
CA VAL A 72 4.55 14.32 -8.13
C VAL A 72 5.73 15.15 -8.64
N LEU A 73 6.96 14.70 -8.41
CA LEU A 73 8.16 15.42 -8.87
C LEU A 73 8.24 15.47 -10.40
N TYR A 74 7.90 14.38 -11.09
CA TYR A 74 7.81 14.35 -12.54
C TYR A 74 6.80 15.38 -13.08
N MET A 75 5.62 15.46 -12.48
CA MET A 75 4.61 16.47 -12.84
C MET A 75 5.07 17.92 -12.59
N LEU A 76 6.02 18.12 -11.67
CA LEU A 76 6.63 19.41 -11.38
C LEU A 76 7.87 19.70 -12.26
N GLY A 77 8.19 18.83 -13.22
CA GLY A 77 9.34 18.97 -14.11
C GLY A 77 10.67 18.52 -13.48
N ASP A 78 10.63 17.57 -12.55
CA ASP A 78 11.80 16.98 -11.88
C ASP A 78 12.76 18.03 -11.27
N PRO A 79 12.28 18.96 -10.41
CA PRO A 79 13.10 20.04 -9.87
C PRO A 79 14.22 19.54 -8.94
N VAL A 80 14.04 18.34 -8.37
CA VAL A 80 15.00 17.64 -7.51
C VAL A 80 14.88 16.13 -7.75
N SER A 81 15.94 15.39 -7.46
CA SER A 81 15.91 13.92 -7.52
C SER A 81 14.98 13.34 -6.46
N ASP A 82 14.08 12.46 -6.88
CA ASP A 82 13.21 11.67 -6.02
C ASP A 82 14.00 10.78 -5.04
N VAL A 83 15.07 10.13 -5.50
CA VAL A 83 15.96 9.30 -4.68
C VAL A 83 16.57 10.11 -3.55
N TRP A 84 17.19 11.26 -3.86
CA TRP A 84 17.81 12.10 -2.83
C TRP A 84 16.79 12.74 -1.88
N SER A 85 15.60 13.08 -2.40
CA SER A 85 14.49 13.55 -1.57
C SER A 85 14.07 12.50 -0.55
N LEU A 86 13.99 11.23 -0.96
CA LEU A 86 13.66 10.10 -0.08
C LEU A 86 14.79 9.79 0.90
N VAL A 87 16.06 9.87 0.48
CA VAL A 87 17.22 9.73 1.37
C VAL A 87 17.18 10.80 2.46
N ALA A 88 16.95 12.06 2.10
CA ALA A 88 16.82 13.16 3.05
C ALA A 88 15.64 12.93 4.01
N PHE A 89 14.48 12.52 3.49
CA PHE A 89 13.30 12.18 4.29
C PHE A 89 13.59 11.09 5.32
N TRP A 90 14.16 9.95 4.90
CA TRP A 90 14.49 8.85 5.82
C TRP A 90 15.61 9.22 6.80
N GLY A 91 16.57 10.05 6.38
CA GLY A 91 17.59 10.62 7.25
C GLY A 91 16.99 11.47 8.37
N LEU A 92 16.01 12.32 8.05
CA LEU A 92 15.28 13.12 9.05
C LEU A 92 14.49 12.22 10.01
N VAL A 93 13.80 11.20 9.52
CA VAL A 93 13.10 10.21 10.37
C VAL A 93 14.08 9.52 11.32
N ALA A 94 15.24 9.09 10.83
CA ALA A 94 16.28 8.48 11.65
C ALA A 94 16.80 9.43 12.74
N VAL A 95 17.08 10.70 12.40
CA VAL A 95 17.50 11.72 13.35
C VAL A 95 16.46 11.93 14.45
N VAL A 96 15.16 11.99 14.10
CA VAL A 96 14.06 12.12 15.07
C VAL A 96 14.01 10.93 16.03
N VAL A 97 14.20 9.70 15.53
CA VAL A 97 14.22 8.49 16.37
C VAL A 97 15.43 8.48 17.30
N VAL A 98 16.62 8.78 16.80
CA VAL A 98 17.88 8.74 17.57
C VAL A 98 17.92 9.84 18.64
N ARG A 99 17.37 11.02 18.36
CA ARG A 99 17.33 12.14 19.33
C ARG A 99 16.22 12.02 20.36
N ALA A 100 15.30 11.07 20.22
CA ALA A 100 14.22 10.88 21.16
C ALA A 100 14.71 10.32 22.50
N GLY A 101 14.09 10.76 23.60
CA GLY A 101 14.44 10.29 24.94
C GLY A 101 14.25 8.78 25.09
N ASN A 102 15.30 8.10 25.58
CA ASN A 102 15.31 6.64 25.79
C ASN A 102 15.57 6.22 27.25
N ARG A 103 15.56 7.18 28.20
CA ARG A 103 15.93 6.92 29.60
C ARG A 103 14.75 6.57 30.49
N SER A 104 13.57 7.09 30.18
CA SER A 104 12.38 6.91 31.01
C SER A 104 11.20 6.50 30.14
N PRO A 105 10.28 5.66 30.66
CA PRO A 105 9.03 5.36 29.98
C PRO A 105 8.26 6.63 29.65
N TRP A 106 7.58 6.64 28.51
CA TRP A 106 6.65 7.72 28.16
C TRP A 106 5.55 7.84 29.23
N PRO A 107 5.16 9.05 29.67
CA PRO A 107 4.29 9.22 30.84
C PRO A 107 2.96 8.46 30.71
N ALA A 108 2.67 7.62 31.71
CA ALA A 108 1.47 6.80 31.78
C ALA A 108 0.16 7.61 31.76
N GLN A 109 0.16 8.88 32.16
CA GLN A 109 -1.01 9.75 32.08
C GLN A 109 -1.50 9.98 30.63
N VAL A 110 -0.63 9.85 29.62
CA VAL A 110 -1.04 9.90 28.21
C VAL A 110 -1.68 8.57 27.77
N HIS A 111 -1.28 7.43 28.35
CA HIS A 111 -1.81 6.10 28.01
C HIS A 111 -3.30 5.96 28.33
N ASN A 112 -3.75 6.55 29.44
CA ASN A 112 -5.14 6.53 29.88
C ASN A 112 -6.04 7.57 29.21
N SER A 113 -5.47 8.50 28.44
CA SER A 113 -6.20 9.56 27.73
C SER A 113 -6.64 9.17 26.31
N ALA A 114 -6.21 8.00 25.81
CA ALA A 114 -6.74 7.43 24.58
C ALA A 114 -8.19 7.00 24.82
N ARG A 115 -9.12 7.95 24.68
CA ARG A 115 -10.55 7.67 24.74
C ARG A 115 -10.85 6.51 23.80
N PRO A 116 -11.46 5.41 24.28
CA PRO A 116 -11.86 4.33 23.39
C PRO A 116 -12.78 4.93 22.33
N PHE A 117 -12.48 4.67 21.06
CA PHE A 117 -13.33 5.15 19.98
C PHE A 117 -14.76 4.71 20.19
N SER A 118 -15.69 5.64 19.93
CA SER A 118 -17.09 5.25 19.79
C SER A 118 -17.15 4.16 18.73
N ALA A 119 -17.86 3.07 19.03
CA ALA A 119 -18.06 1.96 18.10
C ALA A 119 -18.53 2.45 16.71
N LYS A 120 -19.21 3.61 16.68
CA LYS A 120 -19.66 4.32 15.48
C LYS A 120 -18.54 4.58 14.47
N TRP A 121 -17.35 5.05 14.87
CA TRP A 121 -16.26 5.33 13.93
C TRP A 121 -15.71 4.05 13.30
N ARG A 122 -15.53 2.99 14.09
CA ARG A 122 -15.08 1.69 13.57
C ARG A 122 -16.12 1.09 12.63
N MET A 123 -17.40 1.22 12.96
CA MET A 123 -18.51 0.78 12.12
C MET A 123 -18.58 1.57 10.81
N ALA A 124 -18.49 2.90 10.84
CA ALA A 124 -18.48 3.73 9.64
C ALA A 124 -17.29 3.42 8.72
N HIS A 125 -16.10 3.21 9.29
CA HIS A 125 -14.92 2.75 8.56
C HIS A 125 -15.16 1.37 7.93
N GLY A 126 -15.72 0.41 8.67
CA GLY A 126 -16.05 -0.92 8.13
C GLY A 126 -17.10 -0.85 7.00
N ILE A 127 -18.18 -0.09 7.18
CA ILE A 127 -19.24 0.05 6.17
C ILE A 127 -18.71 0.70 4.90
N SER A 128 -17.93 1.79 5.01
CA SER A 128 -17.33 2.44 3.83
C SER A 128 -16.34 1.53 3.11
N ALA A 129 -15.58 0.70 3.82
CA ALA A 129 -14.73 -0.32 3.20
C ALA A 129 -15.54 -1.37 2.42
N LEU A 130 -16.69 -1.81 2.94
CA LEU A 130 -17.60 -2.71 2.22
C LEU A 130 -18.21 -2.04 0.98
N LEU A 131 -18.63 -0.78 1.08
CA LEU A 131 -19.13 -0.03 -0.07
C LEU A 131 -18.07 0.09 -1.16
N ILE A 132 -16.81 0.42 -0.80
CA ILE A 132 -15.69 0.43 -1.75
C ILE A 132 -15.48 -0.95 -2.37
N LEU A 133 -15.57 -2.02 -1.57
CA LEU A 133 -15.41 -3.39 -2.05
C LEU A 133 -16.40 -3.72 -3.17
N PHE A 134 -17.69 -3.44 -2.95
CA PHE A 134 -18.75 -3.78 -3.91
C PHE A 134 -18.87 -2.82 -5.09
N LEU A 135 -18.64 -1.51 -4.87
CA LEU A 135 -18.79 -0.51 -5.92
C LEU A 135 -17.57 -0.42 -6.85
N PHE A 136 -16.38 -0.78 -6.37
CA PHE A 136 -15.14 -0.57 -7.11
C PHE A 136 -14.14 -1.71 -6.98
N LEU A 137 -13.65 -1.99 -5.77
CA LEU A 137 -12.43 -2.80 -5.60
C LEU A 137 -12.60 -4.23 -6.13
N GLY A 138 -13.75 -4.86 -5.91
CA GLY A 138 -14.04 -6.20 -6.45
C GLY A 138 -14.01 -6.21 -7.98
N LEU A 139 -14.73 -5.28 -8.61
CA LEU A 139 -14.75 -5.10 -10.07
C LEU A 139 -13.34 -4.81 -10.63
N HIS A 140 -12.59 -3.96 -9.93
CA HIS A 140 -11.26 -3.55 -10.31
C HIS A 140 -10.25 -4.72 -10.28
N LEU A 141 -10.24 -5.51 -9.21
CA LEU A 141 -9.36 -6.68 -9.08
C LEU A 141 -9.75 -7.79 -10.06
N VAL A 142 -11.05 -8.04 -10.28
CA VAL A 142 -11.53 -8.99 -11.30
C VAL A 142 -11.04 -8.56 -12.68
N ASN A 143 -11.19 -7.29 -13.03
CA ASN A 143 -10.72 -6.77 -14.31
C ASN A 143 -9.21 -6.98 -14.50
N HIS A 144 -8.40 -6.72 -13.47
CA HIS A 144 -6.95 -6.98 -13.52
C HIS A 144 -6.62 -8.47 -13.69
N LEU A 145 -7.34 -9.37 -13.01
CA LEU A 145 -7.17 -10.82 -13.18
C LEU A 145 -7.52 -11.28 -14.60
N VAL A 146 -8.55 -10.69 -15.23
CA VAL A 146 -8.89 -10.98 -16.64
C VAL A 146 -7.74 -10.63 -17.59
N GLY A 147 -6.83 -9.72 -17.20
CA GLY A 147 -5.60 -9.45 -17.94
C GLY A 147 -4.70 -10.67 -18.16
N LEU A 148 -4.79 -11.71 -17.33
CA LEU A 148 -4.12 -13.00 -17.56
C LEU A 148 -4.61 -13.72 -18.82
N ILE A 149 -5.84 -13.46 -19.23
CA ILE A 149 -6.49 -14.04 -20.42
C ILE A 149 -6.35 -13.09 -21.63
N GLY A 150 -5.61 -11.99 -21.49
CA GLY A 150 -5.29 -11.07 -22.59
C GLY A 150 -5.81 -9.64 -22.40
N SER A 151 -5.14 -8.71 -23.09
CA SER A 151 -5.43 -7.28 -23.03
C SER A 151 -6.81 -6.93 -23.58
N GLU A 152 -7.28 -7.61 -24.64
CA GLU A 152 -8.59 -7.37 -25.23
C GLU A 152 -9.73 -7.71 -24.26
N ASN A 153 -9.63 -8.86 -23.59
CA ASN A 153 -10.59 -9.29 -22.56
C ASN A 153 -10.60 -8.32 -21.37
N HIS A 154 -9.41 -7.91 -20.89
CA HIS A 154 -9.31 -6.86 -19.87
C HIS A 154 -10.01 -5.58 -20.33
N MET A 155 -9.76 -5.12 -21.56
CA MET A 155 -10.36 -3.88 -22.07
C MET A 155 -11.89 -4.00 -22.22
N ALA A 156 -12.42 -5.15 -22.63
CA ALA A 156 -13.86 -5.38 -22.73
C ALA A 156 -14.53 -5.35 -21.35
N VAL A 157 -14.00 -6.09 -20.37
CA VAL A 157 -14.51 -6.12 -18.99
C VAL A 157 -14.39 -4.74 -18.34
N MET A 158 -13.27 -4.05 -18.56
CA MET A 158 -13.04 -2.71 -18.05
C MET A 158 -14.09 -1.72 -18.56
N LYS A 159 -14.40 -1.75 -19.86
CA LYS A 159 -15.45 -0.89 -20.45
C LYS A 159 -16.81 -1.16 -19.80
N ALA A 160 -17.18 -2.42 -19.60
CA ALA A 160 -18.42 -2.80 -18.94
C ALA A 160 -18.49 -2.28 -17.49
N PHE A 161 -17.43 -2.48 -16.71
CA PHE A 161 -17.41 -2.04 -15.30
C PHE A 161 -17.31 -0.52 -15.13
N ARG A 162 -16.66 0.19 -16.07
CA ARG A 162 -16.58 1.66 -16.04
C ARG A 162 -17.95 2.35 -16.12
N VAL A 163 -18.96 1.71 -16.69
CA VAL A 163 -20.35 2.22 -16.66
C VAL A 163 -20.86 2.40 -15.22
N ILE A 164 -20.36 1.58 -14.29
CA ILE A 164 -20.73 1.63 -12.87
C ILE A 164 -19.86 2.65 -12.15
N TYR A 165 -18.56 2.38 -12.03
CA TYR A 165 -17.69 3.15 -11.13
C TYR A 165 -17.18 4.47 -11.72
N ARG A 166 -17.40 4.74 -13.02
CA ARG A 166 -17.18 6.07 -13.63
C ARG A 166 -18.49 6.81 -13.92
N ALA A 167 -19.64 6.33 -13.44
CA ALA A 167 -20.87 7.10 -13.53
C ALA A 167 -20.72 8.43 -12.77
N GLY A 168 -21.32 9.50 -13.28
CA GLY A 168 -21.08 10.86 -12.80
C GLY A 168 -21.32 11.09 -11.30
N LEU A 169 -22.24 10.34 -10.68
CA LEU A 169 -22.47 10.38 -9.23
C LEU A 169 -21.66 9.32 -8.45
N VAL A 170 -21.35 8.19 -9.06
CA VAL A 170 -20.70 7.06 -8.38
C VAL A 170 -19.21 7.33 -8.22
N GLU A 171 -18.55 7.91 -9.22
CA GLU A 171 -17.11 8.21 -9.16
C GLU A 171 -16.76 9.16 -7.99
N PRO A 172 -17.44 10.31 -7.80
CA PRO A 172 -17.18 11.20 -6.67
C PRO A 172 -17.49 10.56 -5.32
N VAL A 173 -18.52 9.71 -5.22
CA VAL A 173 -18.85 8.98 -3.99
C VAL A 173 -17.73 8.00 -3.62
N ILE A 174 -17.24 7.21 -4.59
CA ILE A 174 -16.11 6.30 -4.36
C ILE A 174 -14.86 7.08 -3.92
N VAL A 175 -14.56 8.20 -4.56
CA VAL A 175 -13.46 9.11 -4.18
C VAL A 175 -13.63 9.57 -2.73
N GLY A 176 -14.82 10.05 -2.36
CA GLY A 176 -15.13 10.47 -0.99
C GLY A 176 -14.98 9.35 0.04
N LEU A 177 -15.41 8.12 -0.31
CA LEU A 177 -15.23 6.94 0.55
C LEU A 177 -13.75 6.60 0.74
N PHE A 178 -12.93 6.67 -0.32
CA PHE A 178 -11.49 6.45 -0.21
C PHE A 178 -10.80 7.51 0.67
N LEU A 179 -11.14 8.79 0.49
CA LEU A 179 -10.60 9.86 1.35
C LEU A 179 -11.03 9.68 2.80
N PHE A 180 -12.27 9.25 3.04
CA PHE A 180 -12.75 8.89 4.37
C PHE A 180 -11.98 7.72 4.96
N GLN A 181 -11.71 6.66 4.20
CA GLN A 181 -10.89 5.52 4.62
C GLN A 181 -9.49 5.96 5.06
N VAL A 182 -8.84 6.80 4.25
CA VAL A 182 -7.51 7.36 4.56
C VAL A 182 -7.55 8.17 5.86
N GLY A 183 -8.47 9.15 5.96
CA GLY A 183 -8.56 10.02 7.13
C GLY A 183 -8.89 9.26 8.42
N SER A 184 -9.91 8.40 8.40
CA SER A 184 -10.29 7.60 9.57
C SER A 184 -9.24 6.55 9.93
N GLY A 185 -8.57 5.93 8.94
CA GLY A 185 -7.48 4.98 9.17
C GLY A 185 -6.25 5.60 9.82
N LEU A 186 -5.78 6.75 9.31
CA LEU A 186 -4.64 7.48 9.90
C LEU A 186 -4.95 7.94 11.33
N TYR A 187 -6.20 8.33 11.58
CA TYR A 187 -6.65 8.67 12.92
C TYR A 187 -6.59 7.45 13.87
N PHE A 188 -6.99 6.27 13.42
CA PHE A 188 -6.82 5.02 14.18
C PHE A 188 -5.35 4.71 14.46
N VAL A 189 -4.46 4.90 13.48
CA VAL A 189 -3.01 4.69 13.64
C VAL A 189 -2.43 5.60 14.73
N GLY A 190 -2.80 6.88 14.73
CA GLY A 190 -2.35 7.84 15.74
C GLY A 190 -2.66 7.40 17.18
N GLN A 191 -3.82 6.79 17.38
CA GLN A 191 -4.27 6.31 18.69
C GLN A 191 -3.70 4.94 19.05
N TYR A 192 -3.84 3.94 18.18
CA TYR A 192 -3.42 2.56 18.48
C TYR A 192 -1.90 2.38 18.55
N THR A 193 -1.11 3.31 17.99
CA THR A 193 0.35 3.28 18.16
C THR A 193 0.82 3.68 19.56
N ARG A 194 -0.05 4.32 20.37
CA ARG A 194 0.27 4.73 21.76
C ARG A 194 0.06 3.62 22.78
N SER A 195 -0.60 2.54 22.40
CA SER A 195 -0.89 1.39 23.28
C SER A 195 -0.27 0.12 22.71
N PRO A 196 0.07 -0.86 23.57
CA PRO A 196 0.52 -2.17 23.10
C PRO A 196 -0.50 -2.81 22.16
N SER A 197 -0.03 -3.61 21.22
CA SER A 197 -0.86 -4.28 20.24
C SER A 197 -0.33 -5.67 19.92
N ASP A 198 -1.24 -6.62 19.71
CA ASP A 198 -0.88 -7.92 19.18
C ASP A 198 -0.38 -7.82 17.73
N ARG A 199 0.17 -8.93 17.21
CA ARG A 199 0.73 -8.99 15.86
C ARG A 199 -0.32 -8.75 14.76
N PHE A 200 -1.56 -9.20 14.94
CA PHE A 200 -2.63 -9.02 13.95
C PHE A 200 -3.11 -7.57 13.89
N ARG A 201 -3.25 -6.91 15.05
CA ARG A 201 -3.54 -5.48 15.11
C ARG A 201 -2.39 -4.68 14.51
N THR A 202 -1.15 -5.05 14.82
CA THR A 202 0.02 -4.40 14.22
C THR A 202 0.02 -4.54 12.70
N PHE A 203 -0.29 -5.73 12.18
CA PHE A 203 -0.46 -5.95 10.74
C PHE A 203 -1.54 -5.04 10.15
N GLN A 204 -2.69 -4.89 10.82
CA GLN A 204 -3.76 -3.99 10.37
C GLN A 204 -3.32 -2.52 10.34
N LEU A 205 -2.56 -2.06 11.34
CA LEU A 205 -2.02 -0.70 11.37
C LEU A 205 -1.02 -0.47 10.24
N VAL A 206 -0.11 -1.40 10.04
CA VAL A 206 0.91 -1.31 8.99
C VAL A 206 0.29 -1.33 7.59
N SER A 207 -0.60 -2.28 7.33
CA SER A 207 -1.33 -2.34 6.06
C SER A 207 -2.17 -1.07 5.85
N GLY A 208 -2.79 -0.52 6.89
CA GLY A 208 -3.53 0.74 6.81
C GLY A 208 -2.66 1.94 6.44
N VAL A 209 -1.44 2.05 6.99
CA VAL A 209 -0.49 3.12 6.61
C VAL A 209 -0.01 2.95 5.18
N TYR A 210 0.31 1.72 4.76
CA TYR A 210 0.61 1.43 3.35
C TYR A 210 -0.53 1.90 2.45
N LEU A 211 -1.76 1.49 2.76
CA LEU A 211 -2.94 1.81 1.96
C LEU A 211 -3.25 3.30 1.94
N ALA A 212 -2.96 4.05 3.00
CA ALA A 212 -3.15 5.50 3.01
C ALA A 212 -2.34 6.18 1.89
N PHE A 213 -1.05 5.88 1.79
CA PHE A 213 -0.18 6.40 0.73
C PHE A 213 -0.51 5.77 -0.63
N TYR A 214 -0.85 4.48 -0.67
CA TYR A 214 -1.23 3.80 -1.91
C TYR A 214 -2.48 4.41 -2.53
N ILE A 215 -3.55 4.61 -1.75
CA ILE A 215 -4.81 5.18 -2.23
C ILE A 215 -4.58 6.60 -2.77
N ILE A 216 -3.92 7.47 -2.00
CA ILE A 216 -3.62 8.84 -2.45
C ILE A 216 -2.78 8.81 -3.74
N GLY A 217 -1.68 8.05 -3.74
CA GLY A 217 -0.77 8.00 -4.87
C GLY A 217 -1.41 7.39 -6.12
N HIS A 218 -2.15 6.29 -5.97
CA HIS A 218 -2.82 5.61 -7.06
C HIS A 218 -3.96 6.45 -7.64
N MET A 219 -4.76 7.11 -6.79
CA MET A 219 -5.77 8.07 -7.25
C MET A 219 -5.14 9.27 -7.95
N ASN A 220 -4.03 9.82 -7.43
CA ASN A 220 -3.28 10.87 -8.12
C ASN A 220 -2.83 10.40 -9.51
N SER A 221 -2.24 9.20 -9.61
CA SER A 221 -1.78 8.63 -10.88
C SER A 221 -2.90 8.48 -11.90
N VAL A 222 -4.10 8.08 -11.47
CA VAL A 222 -5.24 7.84 -12.36
C VAL A 222 -5.97 9.14 -12.73
N PHE A 223 -6.30 9.98 -11.76
CA PHE A 223 -7.14 11.17 -11.99
C PHE A 223 -6.34 12.39 -12.42
N ILE A 224 -5.20 12.63 -11.78
CA ILE A 224 -4.44 13.85 -11.97
C ILE A 224 -3.38 13.62 -13.04
N TYR A 225 -2.48 12.66 -12.83
CA TYR A 225 -1.38 12.40 -13.75
C TYR A 225 -1.90 11.90 -15.12
N ALA A 226 -2.64 10.80 -15.16
CA ALA A 226 -3.04 10.20 -16.44
C ALA A 226 -4.14 11.00 -17.16
N ARG A 227 -5.29 11.21 -16.52
CA ARG A 227 -6.45 11.84 -17.17
C ARG A 227 -6.28 13.34 -17.41
N THR A 228 -5.71 14.07 -16.46
CA THR A 228 -5.67 15.55 -16.52
C THR A 228 -4.36 16.05 -17.12
N TYR A 229 -3.21 15.56 -16.62
CA TYR A 229 -1.89 16.03 -17.02
C TYR A 229 -1.44 15.42 -18.35
N GLN A 230 -1.40 14.09 -18.48
CA GLN A 230 -0.99 13.40 -19.71
C GLN A 230 -2.11 13.26 -20.76
N ARG A 231 -3.38 13.44 -20.36
CA ARG A 231 -4.57 13.24 -21.21
C ARG A 231 -4.64 11.85 -21.88
N ILE A 232 -4.23 10.82 -21.15
CA ILE A 232 -4.25 9.42 -21.62
C ILE A 232 -5.36 8.61 -20.96
N ASP A 233 -5.85 7.57 -21.64
CA ASP A 233 -6.78 6.63 -21.02
C ASP A 233 -6.04 5.68 -20.06
N THR A 234 -6.63 5.44 -18.90
CA THR A 234 -6.07 4.52 -17.89
C THR A 234 -6.49 3.08 -18.16
N GLY A 235 -6.20 2.61 -19.38
CA GLY A 235 -6.46 1.25 -19.85
C GLY A 235 -5.33 0.27 -19.53
N TRP A 236 -5.30 -0.87 -20.22
CA TRP A 236 -4.27 -1.90 -20.01
C TRP A 236 -2.85 -1.37 -20.21
N ASN A 237 -2.62 -0.61 -21.29
CA ASN A 237 -1.31 -0.05 -21.61
C ASN A 237 -0.76 0.85 -20.50
N PHE A 238 -1.63 1.69 -19.91
CA PHE A 238 -1.26 2.49 -18.75
C PHE A 238 -0.95 1.63 -17.53
N ALA A 239 -1.75 0.58 -17.28
CA ALA A 239 -1.56 -0.29 -16.12
C ALA A 239 -0.22 -1.05 -16.15
N ILE A 240 0.23 -1.49 -17.33
CA ILE A 240 1.47 -2.26 -17.49
C ILE A 240 2.71 -1.40 -17.77
N GLY A 241 2.57 -0.08 -17.90
CA GLY A 241 3.68 0.79 -18.28
C GLY A 241 4.15 0.60 -19.73
N ALA A 242 3.23 0.33 -20.66
CA ALA A 242 3.55 0.16 -22.06
C ALA A 242 4.16 1.44 -22.68
N PRO A 243 5.04 1.32 -23.69
CA PRO A 243 5.45 0.08 -24.35
C PRO A 243 6.55 -0.70 -23.61
N THR A 244 7.26 -0.08 -22.68
CA THR A 244 8.45 -0.68 -22.04
C THR A 244 8.12 -1.76 -21.01
N GLY A 245 6.93 -1.71 -20.40
CA GLY A 245 6.52 -2.68 -19.40
C GLY A 245 7.00 -2.32 -17.98
N LEU A 246 6.69 -3.19 -17.02
CA LEU A 246 7.00 -2.96 -15.60
C LEU A 246 8.44 -3.30 -15.20
N ILE A 247 9.13 -4.18 -15.93
CA ILE A 247 10.42 -4.73 -15.50
C ILE A 247 11.60 -4.11 -16.27
N GLU A 248 11.40 -3.72 -17.52
CA GLU A 248 12.48 -3.29 -18.42
C GLU A 248 12.79 -1.79 -18.32
N ASP A 249 12.00 -1.03 -17.54
CA ASP A 249 12.17 0.40 -17.36
C ASP A 249 12.56 0.76 -15.92
N ALA A 250 13.62 1.55 -15.77
CA ALA A 250 14.17 1.94 -14.48
C ALA A 250 13.21 2.81 -13.66
N TRP A 251 12.25 3.48 -14.31
CA TRP A 251 11.19 4.19 -13.61
C TRP A 251 10.07 3.24 -13.21
N ASN A 252 9.52 2.46 -14.14
CA ASN A 252 8.38 1.57 -13.92
C ASN A 252 8.64 0.43 -12.93
N ILE A 253 9.90 0.01 -12.75
CA ILE A 253 10.25 -1.07 -11.80
C ILE A 253 9.76 -0.78 -10.37
N ARG A 254 9.65 0.49 -9.98
CA ARG A 254 9.09 0.91 -8.68
C ARG A 254 7.61 0.55 -8.51
N LEU A 255 6.88 0.40 -9.61
CA LEU A 255 5.48 0.03 -9.61
C LEU A 255 5.28 -1.42 -9.16
N LEU A 256 6.28 -2.28 -9.33
CA LEU A 256 6.19 -3.70 -8.98
C LEU A 256 5.90 -3.91 -7.47
N PRO A 257 6.74 -3.43 -6.52
CA PRO A 257 6.42 -3.52 -5.10
C PRO A 257 5.21 -2.65 -4.73
N HIS A 258 5.01 -1.50 -5.39
CA HIS A 258 3.87 -0.62 -5.14
C HIS A 258 2.52 -1.33 -5.38
N TYR A 259 2.34 -1.96 -6.54
CA TYR A 259 1.12 -2.69 -6.91
C TYR A 259 0.98 -4.02 -6.17
N ALA A 260 2.04 -4.83 -6.12
CA ALA A 260 2.00 -6.14 -5.49
C ALA A 260 1.59 -6.04 -4.02
N LEU A 261 2.25 -5.15 -3.26
CA LEU A 261 1.92 -4.92 -1.86
C LEU A 261 0.60 -4.16 -1.69
N GLY A 262 0.21 -3.30 -2.65
CA GLY A 262 -1.10 -2.65 -2.65
C GLY A 262 -2.25 -3.65 -2.69
N ILE A 263 -2.19 -4.62 -3.61
CA ILE A 263 -3.18 -5.70 -3.74
C ILE A 263 -3.16 -6.61 -2.51
N PHE A 264 -1.96 -7.02 -2.07
CA PHE A 264 -1.81 -7.86 -0.89
C PHE A 264 -2.39 -7.18 0.36
N PHE A 265 -2.03 -5.92 0.61
CA PHE A 265 -2.47 -5.20 1.80
C PHE A 265 -3.94 -4.84 1.74
N VAL A 266 -4.52 -4.45 0.59
CA VAL A 266 -5.95 -4.09 0.55
C VAL A 266 -6.83 -5.28 0.91
N LEU A 267 -6.52 -6.47 0.37
CA LEU A 267 -7.27 -7.69 0.66
C LEU A 267 -7.03 -8.19 2.09
N SER A 268 -5.76 -8.31 2.50
CA SER A 268 -5.45 -8.78 3.87
C SER A 268 -5.90 -7.80 4.97
N HIS A 269 -5.98 -6.50 4.68
CA HIS A 269 -6.55 -5.50 5.59
C HIS A 269 -8.05 -5.71 5.81
N LEU A 270 -8.81 -6.07 4.76
CA LEU A 270 -10.22 -6.46 4.89
C LEU A 270 -10.36 -7.68 5.80
N PHE A 271 -9.51 -8.70 5.64
CA PHE A 271 -9.51 -9.88 6.52
C PHE A 271 -9.09 -9.56 7.96
N ALA A 272 -8.19 -8.59 8.17
CA ALA A 272 -7.85 -8.10 9.50
C ALA A 272 -9.05 -7.40 10.16
N GLY A 273 -9.80 -6.61 9.38
CA GLY A 273 -11.08 -6.04 9.79
C GLY A 273 -12.12 -7.10 10.12
N ALA A 274 -12.29 -8.11 9.26
CA ALA A 274 -13.19 -9.23 9.49
C ALA A 274 -12.84 -10.00 10.77
N ARG A 275 -11.56 -10.27 11.01
CA ARG A 275 -11.08 -10.86 12.27
C ARG A 275 -11.52 -10.03 13.47
N GLN A 276 -11.39 -8.72 13.41
CA GLN A 276 -11.83 -7.83 14.50
C GLN A 276 -13.34 -7.91 14.73
N VAL A 277 -14.14 -7.95 13.66
CA VAL A 277 -15.59 -8.13 13.76
C VAL A 277 -15.92 -9.47 14.41
N MET A 278 -15.32 -10.56 13.94
CA MET A 278 -15.52 -11.90 14.52
C MET A 278 -15.23 -11.93 16.03
N LEU A 279 -14.10 -11.38 16.46
CA LEU A 279 -13.74 -11.32 17.89
C LEU A 279 -14.72 -10.47 18.70
N THR A 280 -15.21 -9.37 18.13
CA THR A 280 -16.18 -8.48 18.79
C THR A 280 -17.54 -9.16 18.97
N HIS A 281 -17.90 -10.07 18.07
CA HIS A 281 -19.15 -10.85 18.10
C HIS A 281 -18.98 -12.24 18.77
N GLY A 282 -17.93 -12.44 19.58
CA GLY A 282 -17.77 -13.64 20.40
C GLY A 282 -17.27 -14.89 19.68
N ALA A 283 -16.79 -14.77 18.44
CA ALA A 283 -16.19 -15.91 17.74
C ALA A 283 -14.89 -16.37 18.43
N GLN A 284 -14.60 -17.67 18.33
CA GLN A 284 -13.37 -18.24 18.88
C GLN A 284 -12.12 -17.60 18.26
N ALA A 285 -11.15 -17.20 19.10
CA ALA A 285 -9.92 -16.55 18.64
C ALA A 285 -9.13 -17.40 17.64
N LYS A 286 -9.11 -18.73 17.81
CA LYS A 286 -8.47 -19.65 16.87
C LYS A 286 -9.08 -19.57 15.47
N LEU A 287 -10.41 -19.52 15.38
CA LEU A 287 -11.12 -19.39 14.10
C LEU A 287 -10.86 -18.03 13.46
N ALA A 288 -10.98 -16.94 14.22
CA ALA A 288 -10.72 -15.59 13.72
C ALA A 288 -9.27 -15.42 13.21
N ASN A 289 -8.29 -16.02 13.90
CA ASN A 289 -6.89 -16.05 13.45
C ASN A 289 -6.72 -16.86 12.16
N ARG A 290 -7.39 -18.01 12.02
CA ARG A 290 -7.35 -18.82 10.79
C ARG A 290 -7.94 -18.07 9.60
N VAL A 291 -9.06 -17.38 9.78
CA VAL A 291 -9.66 -16.53 8.73
C VAL A 291 -8.69 -15.44 8.28
N MET A 292 -8.02 -14.78 9.22
CA MET A 292 -7.02 -13.76 8.89
C MET A 292 -5.84 -14.35 8.10
N ILE A 293 -5.26 -15.47 8.56
CA ILE A 293 -4.12 -16.10 7.89
C ILE A 293 -4.52 -16.61 6.50
N GLY A 294 -5.63 -17.32 6.40
CA GLY A 294 -6.16 -17.81 5.11
C GLY A 294 -6.45 -16.66 4.15
N GLY A 295 -7.01 -15.55 4.65
CA GLY A 295 -7.25 -14.34 3.89
C GLY A 295 -5.96 -13.66 3.40
N ALA A 296 -4.90 -13.64 4.22
CA ALA A 296 -3.60 -13.13 3.79
C ALA A 296 -2.94 -14.02 2.72
N LEU A 297 -3.06 -15.35 2.84
CA LEU A 297 -2.58 -16.28 1.81
C LEU A 297 -3.35 -16.10 0.50
N PHE A 298 -4.67 -15.99 0.57
CA PHE A 298 -5.52 -15.67 -0.58
C PHE A 298 -5.10 -14.35 -1.24
N ALA A 299 -4.88 -13.29 -0.44
CA ALA A 299 -4.42 -12.00 -0.93
C ALA A 299 -3.07 -12.11 -1.66
N ALA A 300 -2.14 -12.92 -1.14
CA ALA A 300 -0.85 -13.15 -1.78
C ALA A 300 -0.99 -13.87 -3.14
N CYS A 301 -1.88 -14.87 -3.23
CA CYS A 301 -2.17 -15.54 -4.50
C CYS A 301 -2.74 -14.57 -5.53
N ILE A 302 -3.72 -13.74 -5.15
CA ILE A 302 -4.33 -12.75 -6.06
C ILE A 302 -3.30 -11.70 -6.50
N ALA A 303 -2.50 -11.15 -5.57
CA ALA A 303 -1.44 -10.22 -5.90
C ALA A 303 -0.45 -10.83 -6.90
N THR A 304 -0.02 -12.07 -6.65
CA THR A 304 0.92 -12.78 -7.53
C THR A 304 0.33 -12.99 -8.92
N ALA A 305 -0.92 -13.47 -9.00
CA ALA A 305 -1.60 -13.71 -10.27
C ALA A 305 -1.73 -12.41 -11.10
N ILE A 306 -2.16 -11.30 -10.48
CA ILE A 306 -2.26 -10.01 -11.15
C ILE A 306 -0.89 -9.53 -11.62
N MET A 307 0.14 -9.62 -10.77
CA MET A 307 1.49 -9.17 -11.15
C MET A 307 2.09 -10.00 -12.29
N ILE A 308 1.86 -11.32 -12.30
CA ILE A 308 2.26 -12.18 -13.43
C ILE A 308 1.58 -11.70 -14.72
N GLY A 309 0.27 -11.45 -14.70
CA GLY A 309 -0.47 -10.94 -15.85
C GLY A 309 0.05 -9.58 -16.35
N MET A 310 0.31 -8.65 -15.42
CA MET A 310 0.82 -7.31 -15.74
C MET A 310 2.27 -7.33 -16.25
N CYS A 311 3.06 -8.36 -15.90
CA CYS A 311 4.42 -8.56 -16.42
C CYS A 311 4.47 -9.40 -17.70
N GLY A 312 3.31 -9.71 -18.31
CA GLY A 312 3.22 -10.39 -19.60
C GLY A 312 2.89 -11.88 -19.54
N GLY A 313 2.78 -12.49 -18.35
CA GLY A 313 2.33 -13.87 -18.21
C GLY A 313 0.87 -14.05 -18.65
N ARG A 314 0.53 -15.22 -19.20
CA ARG A 314 -0.81 -15.56 -19.69
C ARG A 314 -1.21 -16.97 -19.25
N LEU A 315 -2.52 -17.22 -19.21
CA LEU A 315 -3.11 -18.55 -19.02
C LEU A 315 -3.36 -19.26 -20.35
#